data_AF-A0A534NJP4-F1
#
_entry.id   AF-A0A534NJP4-F1
#
_cell.length_a   1.000
_cell.length_b   1.000
_cell.length_c   1.000
_cell.angle_alpha   90.00
_cell.angle_beta   90.00
_cell.angle_gamma   90.00
#
_symmetry.space_group_name_H-M   'P 1'
#
loop_
_entity.id
_entity.type
_entity.pdbx_description
1 polymer ?
#
loop_
_entity_poly.entity_id
_entity_poly.type
_entity_poly.pdbx_seq_one_letter_code
_entity_poly.pdbx_strand_id
1 'polypeptide(L)' 'MSAEDLTCESGRIELVVAGEKWLLQPGDVVSFRADQRHSYANPLRATAVGYSVVLLAPIASR' A
#
# COMPACT_ATOMS: atom_id res chain seq x y z
N MET A 1 -2.62 14.67 7.11
CA MET A 1 -1.70 13.56 6.82
C MET A 1 -2.48 12.27 6.96
N SER A 2 -2.81 11.59 5.88
CA SER A 2 -3.45 10.27 5.91
C SER A 2 -2.41 9.15 5.88
N ALA A 3 -2.76 7.99 6.40
CA ALA A 3 -1.94 6.77 6.31
C ALA A 3 -2.70 5.70 5.54
N GLU A 4 -1.96 4.78 4.93
CA GLU A 4 -2.50 3.60 4.28
C GLU A 4 -1.69 2.37 4.69
N ASP A 5 -2.41 1.34 5.12
CA ASP A 5 -1.88 0.03 5.43
C ASP A 5 -2.26 -0.93 4.30
N LEU A 6 -1.27 -1.30 3.48
CA LEU A 6 -1.43 -2.28 2.42
C LEU A 6 -0.95 -3.65 2.90
N THR A 7 -1.83 -4.65 2.82
CA THR A 7 -1.51 -6.06 3.09
C THR A 7 -1.59 -6.86 1.80
N CYS A 8 -0.66 -7.79 1.58
CA CYS A 8 -0.77 -8.79 0.52
C CYS A 8 -1.41 -10.07 1.08
N GLU A 9 -2.59 -10.44 0.60
CA GLU A 9 -3.27 -11.69 0.97
C GLU A 9 -2.76 -12.86 0.13
N SER A 10 -2.69 -12.68 -1.18
CA SER A 10 -2.18 -13.69 -2.12
C SER A 10 -1.45 -13.08 -3.31
N GLY A 11 -0.58 -13.87 -3.95
CA GLY A 11 0.23 -13.42 -5.09
C GLY A 11 1.48 -12.62 -4.67
N ARG A 12 1.75 -11.54 -5.40
CA ARG A 12 2.81 -10.56 -5.11
C ARG A 12 2.32 -9.16 -5.49
N ILE A 13 2.63 -8.16 -4.67
CA ILE A 13 2.29 -6.76 -4.96
C ILE A 13 3.56 -5.94 -4.93
N GLU A 14 3.81 -5.22 -6.01
CA GLU A 14 4.84 -4.19 -6.07
C GLU A 14 4.22 -2.85 -5.70
N LEU A 15 4.72 -2.22 -4.63
CA LEU A 15 4.40 -0.86 -4.24
C LEU A 15 5.57 0.05 -4.61
N VAL A 16 5.29 1.14 -5.31
CA VAL A 16 6.23 2.25 -5.46
C VAL A 16 5.69 3.45 -4.70
N VAL A 17 6.48 3.96 -3.75
CA VAL A 17 6.09 5.08 -2.89
C VAL A 17 7.34 5.82 -2.40
N ALA A 18 7.28 7.15 -2.32
CA ALA A 18 8.41 7.99 -1.87
C ALA A 18 9.73 7.76 -2.64
N GLY A 19 9.66 7.30 -3.90
CA GLY A 19 10.84 6.96 -4.70
C GLY A 19 11.43 5.58 -4.41
N GLU A 20 10.86 4.84 -3.47
CA GLU A 20 11.26 3.48 -3.11
C GLU A 20 10.27 2.44 -3.66
N LYS A 21 10.79 1.23 -3.86
CA LYS A 21 10.03 0.09 -4.35
C LYS A 21 10.04 -1.02 -3.32
N TRP A 22 8.86 -1.54 -3.01
CA TRP A 22 8.61 -2.62 -2.06
C TRP A 22 7.93 -3.77 -2.79
N LEU A 23 8.41 -5.00 -2.58
CA LEU A 23 7.78 -6.20 -3.12
C LEU A 23 7.18 -7.01 -1.97
N LEU A 24 5.86 -6.94 -1.84
CA LEU A 24 5.11 -7.63 -0.80
C LEU A 24 4.82 -9.07 -1.19
N GLN A 25 4.99 -9.96 -0.23
CA GLN A 25 4.60 -11.36 -0.26
C GLN A 25 3.35 -11.59 0.61
N PRO A 26 2.64 -12.72 0.45
CA PRO A 26 1.50 -13.07 1.28
C PRO A 26 1.85 -12.99 2.76
N GLY A 27 1.06 -12.22 3.51
CA GLY A 27 1.27 -11.94 4.93
C GLY A 27 2.06 -10.65 5.23
N ASP A 28 2.74 -10.06 4.24
CA ASP A 28 3.43 -8.77 4.43
C ASP A 28 2.43 -7.62 4.54
N VAL A 29 2.77 -6.66 5.40
CA VAL A 29 2.06 -5.40 5.60
C VAL A 29 3.05 -4.25 5.47
N VAL A 30 2.67 -3.22 4.72
CA VAL A 30 3.42 -1.95 4.65
C VAL A 30 2.50 -0.79 5.00
N SER A 31 2.98 0.07 5.91
CA SER A 31 2.29 1.30 6.30
C SER A 31 3.04 2.49 5.71
N PHE A 32 2.33 3.36 4.99
CA PHE A 32 2.92 4.53 4.35
C PHE A 32 1.97 5.72 4.34
N ARG A 33 2.50 6.91 4.04
CA ARG A 33 1.67 8.12 3.90
C ARG A 33 0.78 7.99 2.66
N ALA A 34 -0.52 8.13 2.82
CA ALA A 34 -1.47 8.00 1.71
C ALA A 34 -1.58 9.30 0.87
N ASP A 35 -1.13 10.43 1.41
CA ASP A 35 -1.19 11.75 0.76
C ASP A 35 -0.03 12.03 -0.22
N GLN A 36 0.86 11.07 -0.45
CA GLN A 36 1.93 11.14 -1.45
C GLN A 36 1.63 10.22 -2.64
N ARG A 37 2.25 10.51 -3.80
CA ARG A 37 2.13 9.67 -4.99
C ARG A 37 2.63 8.26 -4.70
N HIS A 38 1.79 7.27 -4.99
CA HIS A 38 2.12 5.86 -4.90
C HIS A 38 1.42 5.08 -6.03
N SER A 39 1.90 3.88 -6.32
CA SER A 39 1.30 2.98 -7.32
C SER A 39 1.46 1.52 -6.92
N TYR A 40 0.52 0.70 -7.36
CA TYR A 40 0.55 -0.76 -7.20
C TYR A 40 0.71 -1.43 -8.56
N ALA A 41 1.53 -2.48 -8.62
CA ALA A 41 1.62 -3.35 -9.76
C ALA A 41 1.58 -4.81 -9.31
N ASN A 42 0.96 -5.66 -10.14
CA ASN A 42 1.11 -7.11 -10.03
C ASN A 42 2.24 -7.54 -10.98
N PRO A 43 3.41 -7.94 -10.47
CA PRO A 43 4.55 -8.27 -11.32
C PRO A 43 4.46 -9.68 -11.93
N LEU A 44 3.46 -10.48 -11.54
CA LEU A 44 3.31 -11.86 -11.96
C LEU A 44 2.14 -12.06 -12.93
N ARG A 45 2.19 -13.15 -13.70
CA ARG A 45 1.09 -13.62 -14.56
C ARG A 45 0.09 -14.49 -13.80
N ALA A 46 -0.22 -14.11 -12.56
CA ALA A 46 -1.16 -14.79 -11.68
C ALA A 46 -1.95 -13.73 -10.90
N THR A 47 -3.13 -14.08 -10.39
CA THR A 47 -3.91 -13.15 -9.56
C THR A 47 -3.12 -12.78 -8.30
N ALA A 48 -3.13 -11.48 -7.97
CA ALA A 48 -2.67 -10.97 -6.69
C ALA A 48 -3.84 -10.25 -6.01
N VAL A 49 -4.00 -10.49 -4.71
CA VAL A 49 -5.04 -9.86 -3.89
C VAL A 49 -4.36 -9.12 -2.75
N GLY A 50 -4.74 -7.85 -2.60
CA GLY A 50 -4.30 -7.02 -1.49
C GLY A 50 -5.48 -6.27 -0.89
N TYR A 51 -5.39 -6.02 0.41
CA TYR A 51 -6.32 -5.18 1.13
C TYR A 51 -5.61 -3.89 1.52
N SER A 52 -6.25 -2.76 1.24
CA SER A 52 -5.79 -1.45 1.65
C SER A 52 -6.77 -0.87 2.67
N VAL A 53 -6.23 -0.43 3.79
CA VAL A 53 -6.97 0.33 4.81
C VAL A 53 -6.42 1.74 4.83
N VAL A 54 -7.24 2.71 4.41
CA VAL A 54 -6.88 4.12 4.42
C VAL A 54 -7.42 4.79 5.68
N LEU A 55 -6.51 5.31 6.48
CA LEU A 55 -6.80 6.06 7.70
C LEU A 55 -6.77 7.56 7.39
N LEU A 56 -7.94 8.18 7.42
CA LEU A 56 -8.06 9.63 7.32
C LEU A 56 -7.70 10.26 8.66
N ALA A 57 -6.68 11.11 8.70
CA ALA A 57 -6.46 11.93 9.88
C ALA A 57 -7.61 12.93 10.04
N PRO A 58 -8.05 13.20 11.28
CA PRO A 58 -8.96 14.31 11.53
C PRO A 58 -8.35 15.59 10.96
N ILE A 59 -9.15 16.37 10.23
CA ILE A 59 -8.83 17.78 10.03
C ILE A 59 -8.87 18.39 11.42
N ALA A 60 -7.71 18.79 11.96
CA ALA A 60 -7.69 19.55 13.20
C ALA A 60 -8.47 20.85 12.92
N SER A 61 -9.67 20.95 13.48
CA SER A 61 -10.41 22.21 13.52
C SER A 61 -9.54 23.19 14.30
N ARG A 62 -9.08 24.23 13.60
CA ARG A 62 -8.25 25.28 14.15
C ARG A 62 -9.05 26.19 15.07
#